data_AF-A0A8J3B3C5-F1
#
_entry.id   AF-A0A8J3B3C5-F1
#
_cell.length_a   1.000
_cell.length_b   1.000
_cell.length_c   1.000
_cell.angle_alpha   90.00
_cell.angle_beta   90.00
_cell.angle_gamma   90.00
#
_symmetry.space_group_name_H-M   'P 1'
#
loop_
_entity.id
_entity.type
_entity.pdbx_description
1 polymer ?
#
loop_
_entity_poly.entity_id
_entity_poly.type
_entity_poly.pdbx_seq_one_letter_code
_entity_poly.pdbx_strand_id
1 'polypeptide(L)'
;MTEPHWQQISVEFPTWAHAERTAVTDLAPALTALEAQRVLDAWFFIRKAPCWRLRYTGSDPDRAREKMRGALTPLLAQRQILSATAVVYEPEVHAFGGHESMDAAHRFWHLDSRHILAALAQPAIGRKRRELAVLLVTAMLHAARLDWYEQGDVWARVAAHRPPPTDPEGLALLIGQTRRLLAADTATLTQSNKPLADLAEWATVYIDFGHQISALNNAGNLHRGQRDILAHHIVFAFNRLGLPANAQSALSNAAKHAIFNNFNTPTERLEPGGHPQPHTVNGNLA
;
A
#
# COMPACT_ATOMS: atom_id res chain seq x y z
N MET A 1 -26.32 -2.41 12.41
CA MET A 1 -25.24 -2.42 13.42
C MET A 1 -24.78 -0.98 13.58
N THR A 2 -24.58 -0.50 14.81
CA THR A 2 -24.00 0.83 15.05
C THR A 2 -22.56 0.84 14.55
N GLU A 3 -22.16 1.88 13.82
CA GLU A 3 -20.78 2.03 13.35
C GLU A 3 -19.79 1.99 14.52
N PRO A 4 -18.62 1.36 14.36
CA PRO A 4 -17.61 1.31 15.41
C PRO A 4 -17.18 2.73 15.79
N HIS A 5 -17.21 3.03 17.10
CA HIS A 5 -16.81 4.33 17.64
C HIS A 5 -15.28 4.46 17.67
N TRP A 6 -14.71 4.78 16.51
CA TRP A 6 -13.29 5.04 16.38
C TRP A 6 -12.86 6.31 17.13
N GLN A 7 -11.79 6.19 17.90
CA GLN A 7 -11.13 7.26 18.64
C GLN A 7 -9.75 7.53 18.05
N GLN A 8 -9.23 8.75 18.21
CA GLN A 8 -7.90 9.11 17.70
C GLN A 8 -7.05 9.83 18.76
N ILE A 9 -5.76 9.48 18.78
CA ILE A 9 -4.71 10.23 19.47
C ILE A 9 -3.66 10.62 18.43
N SER A 10 -3.35 11.91 18.36
CA SER A 10 -2.19 12.42 17.61
C SER A 10 -0.95 12.31 18.51
N VAL A 11 0.08 11.60 18.04
CA VAL A 11 1.32 11.34 18.77
C VAL A 11 2.49 12.02 18.05
N GLU A 12 3.11 12.98 18.73
CA GLU A 12 4.28 13.68 18.23
C GLU A 12 5.55 13.01 18.74
N PHE A 13 6.52 12.82 17.86
CA PHE A 13 7.80 12.19 18.17
C PHE A 13 8.94 13.19 17.97
N PRO A 14 10.08 13.03 18.67
CA PRO A 14 11.24 13.90 18.48
C PRO A 14 11.75 13.95 17.04
N THR A 15 11.77 12.80 16.36
CA THR A 15 12.13 12.66 14.95
C THR A 15 11.38 11.48 14.33
N TRP A 16 11.33 11.42 12.99
CA TRP A 16 10.76 10.26 12.28
C TRP A 16 11.51 8.95 12.55
N ALA A 17 12.83 9.01 12.70
CA ALA A 17 13.63 7.82 13.04
C ALA A 17 13.34 7.33 14.47
N HIS A 18 13.14 8.27 15.41
CA HIS A 18 12.70 7.92 16.76
C HIS A 18 11.30 7.33 16.76
N ALA A 19 10.39 7.89 15.95
CA ALA A 19 9.02 7.40 15.81
C ALA A 19 8.96 5.93 15.42
N GLU A 20 9.75 5.49 14.44
CA GLU A 20 9.77 4.08 14.04
C GLU A 20 10.31 3.18 15.15
N ARG A 21 11.38 3.61 15.83
CA ARG A 21 11.96 2.85 16.93
C ARG A 21 10.93 2.67 18.05
N THR A 22 10.41 3.77 18.60
CA THR A 22 9.38 3.76 19.64
C THR A 22 8.13 3.00 19.22
N ALA A 23 7.74 3.09 17.93
CA ALA A 23 6.61 2.34 17.43
C ALA A 23 6.82 0.83 17.50
N VAL A 24 8.01 0.35 17.14
CA VAL A 24 8.36 -1.07 17.17
C VAL A 24 8.62 -1.56 18.59
N THR A 25 9.37 -0.81 19.40
CA THR A 25 9.83 -1.27 20.71
C THR A 25 8.79 -1.13 21.80
N ASP A 26 7.93 -0.11 21.73
CA ASP A 26 7.04 0.26 22.83
C ASP A 26 5.56 0.26 22.44
N LEU A 27 5.20 0.93 21.33
CA LEU A 27 3.78 1.03 20.94
C LEU A 27 3.20 -0.29 20.42
N ALA A 28 3.90 -1.01 19.53
CA ALA A 28 3.37 -2.26 18.97
C ALA A 28 3.08 -3.32 20.04
N PRO A 29 3.99 -3.57 21.02
CA PRO A 29 3.70 -4.50 22.12
C PRO A 29 2.53 -4.03 22.98
N ALA A 30 2.44 -2.73 23.31
CA ALA A 30 1.36 -2.19 24.12
C ALA A 30 0.00 -2.33 23.43
N LEU A 31 -0.09 -1.98 22.15
CA LEU A 31 -1.31 -2.10 21.35
C LEU A 31 -1.76 -3.56 21.22
N THR A 32 -0.82 -4.46 20.96
CA THR A 32 -1.09 -5.90 20.88
C THR A 32 -1.57 -6.46 22.22
N ALA A 33 -1.00 -6.01 23.33
CA ALA A 33 -1.43 -6.43 24.67
C ALA A 33 -2.85 -5.94 25.01
N LEU A 34 -3.18 -4.69 24.67
CA LEU A 34 -4.52 -4.14 24.89
C LEU A 34 -5.58 -4.85 24.03
N GLU A 35 -5.23 -5.20 22.79
CA GLU A 35 -6.08 -6.01 21.91
C GLU A 35 -6.29 -7.43 22.48
N ALA A 36 -5.22 -8.11 22.91
CA ALA A 36 -5.31 -9.43 23.53
C ALA A 36 -6.15 -9.44 24.83
N GLN A 37 -6.17 -8.33 25.56
CA GLN A 37 -7.01 -8.13 26.74
C GLN A 37 -8.45 -7.71 26.42
N ARG A 38 -8.82 -7.63 25.14
CA ARG A 38 -10.13 -7.15 24.65
C ARG A 38 -10.48 -5.75 25.18
N VAL A 39 -9.45 -4.92 25.37
CA VAL A 39 -9.62 -3.48 25.62
C VAL A 39 -9.80 -2.75 24.29
N LEU A 40 -9.05 -3.17 23.28
CA LEU A 40 -9.19 -2.70 21.91
C LEU A 40 -9.77 -3.83 21.05
N ASP A 41 -10.68 -3.50 20.15
CA ASP A 41 -11.16 -4.43 19.12
C ASP A 41 -10.34 -4.30 17.84
N ALA A 42 -9.87 -3.08 17.54
CA ALA A 42 -8.99 -2.80 16.41
C ALA A 42 -8.21 -1.50 16.63
N TRP A 43 -7.07 -1.38 15.95
CA TRP A 43 -6.23 -0.19 15.96
C TRP A 43 -5.42 -0.09 14.67
N PHE A 44 -5.13 1.13 14.23
CA PHE A 44 -4.18 1.37 13.15
C PHE A 44 -3.51 2.73 13.31
N PHE A 45 -2.37 2.92 12.65
CA PHE A 45 -1.68 4.21 12.63
C PHE A 45 -1.60 4.78 11.21
N ILE A 46 -1.55 6.11 11.14
CA ILE A 46 -1.21 6.87 9.92
C ILE A 46 -0.01 7.75 10.23
N ARG A 47 0.93 7.82 9.29
CA ARG A 47 2.01 8.79 9.29
C ARG A 47 1.59 10.01 8.47
N LYS A 48 1.37 11.15 9.12
CA LYS A 48 0.99 12.39 8.44
C LYS A 48 1.58 13.58 9.18
N ALA A 49 2.59 14.20 8.57
CA ALA A 49 3.32 15.32 9.17
C ALA A 49 2.35 16.36 9.78
N PRO A 50 2.62 16.85 11.00
CA PRO A 50 3.85 16.66 11.77
C PRO A 50 3.90 15.41 12.67
N CYS A 51 2.82 14.65 12.83
CA CYS A 51 2.70 13.61 13.85
C CYS A 51 2.24 12.25 13.29
N TRP A 52 2.19 11.22 14.14
CA TRP A 52 1.41 10.02 13.81
C TRP A 52 0.00 10.19 14.35
N ARG A 53 -0.97 9.61 13.66
CA ARG A 53 -2.36 9.49 14.12
C ARG A 53 -2.60 8.04 14.47
N LEU A 54 -2.82 7.76 15.74
CA LEU A 54 -3.19 6.44 16.23
C LEU A 54 -4.70 6.41 16.40
N ARG A 55 -5.36 5.51 15.66
CA ARG A 55 -6.80 5.31 15.70
C ARG A 55 -7.09 3.95 16.29
N TYR A 56 -8.10 3.87 17.13
CA TYR A 56 -8.47 2.63 17.83
C TYR A 56 -9.97 2.62 18.13
N THR A 57 -10.50 1.42 18.37
CA THR A 57 -11.88 1.19 18.81
C THR A 57 -11.88 0.11 19.89
N GLY A 58 -12.91 0.10 20.71
CA GLY A 58 -13.16 -0.92 21.73
C GLY A 58 -14.63 -0.93 22.12
N SER A 59 -15.13 -2.10 22.54
CA SER A 59 -16.51 -2.28 23.02
C SER A 59 -16.93 -1.30 24.13
N ASP A 60 -15.97 -0.87 24.96
CA ASP A 60 -16.10 0.23 25.92
C ASP A 60 -15.13 1.37 25.53
N PRO A 61 -15.63 2.42 24.84
CA PRO A 61 -14.79 3.53 24.37
C PRO A 61 -14.12 4.34 25.48
N ASP A 62 -14.68 4.38 26.69
CA ASP A 62 -14.09 5.15 27.79
C ASP A 62 -12.96 4.35 28.44
N ARG A 63 -13.15 3.04 28.64
CA ARG A 63 -12.08 2.14 29.06
C ARG A 63 -10.95 2.07 28.04
N ALA A 64 -11.27 1.99 26.74
CA ALA A 64 -10.27 2.00 25.68
C ALA A 64 -9.42 3.28 25.73
N ARG A 65 -10.07 4.45 25.86
CA ARG A 65 -9.41 5.75 25.99
C ARG A 65 -8.50 5.82 27.22
N GLU A 66 -8.98 5.39 28.37
CA GLU A 66 -8.22 5.38 29.61
C GLU A 66 -6.95 4.53 29.47
N LYS A 67 -7.09 3.30 28.97
CA LYS A 67 -5.97 2.36 28.80
C LYS A 67 -4.98 2.82 27.73
N MET A 68 -5.45 3.42 26.65
CA MET A 68 -4.58 4.03 25.65
C MET A 68 -3.77 5.19 26.23
N ARG A 69 -4.39 6.07 27.02
CA ARG A 69 -3.66 7.13 27.73
C ARG A 69 -2.64 6.55 28.71
N GLY A 70 -3.00 5.49 29.43
CA GLY A 70 -2.09 4.75 30.30
C GLY A 70 -0.87 4.21 29.56
N ALA A 71 -1.07 3.61 28.38
CA ALA A 71 0.02 3.08 27.54
C ALA A 71 0.98 4.15 27.02
N LEU A 72 0.50 5.38 26.78
CA LEU A 72 1.33 6.50 26.30
C LEU A 72 2.03 7.27 27.43
N THR A 73 1.58 7.13 28.68
CA THR A 73 2.10 7.88 29.83
C THR A 73 3.59 7.59 30.10
N PRO A 74 4.07 6.33 30.11
CA PRO A 74 5.50 6.05 30.24
C PRO A 74 6.34 6.67 29.12
N LEU A 75 5.82 6.67 27.89
CA LEU A 75 6.53 7.20 26.72
C LEU A 75 6.71 8.73 26.82
N LEU A 76 5.70 9.44 27.35
CA LEU A 76 5.79 10.87 27.66
C LEU A 76 6.82 11.13 28.77
N ALA A 77 6.74 10.37 29.87
CA ALA A 77 7.65 10.54 31.00
C ALA A 77 9.12 10.31 30.61
N GLN A 78 9.37 9.37 29.72
CA GLN A 78 10.69 9.04 29.19
C GLN A 78 11.10 9.90 27.98
N ARG A 79 10.25 10.85 27.56
CA ARG A 79 10.46 11.72 26.38
C ARG A 79 10.69 10.95 25.07
N GLN A 80 10.17 9.73 24.97
CA GLN A 80 10.13 8.97 23.72
C GLN A 80 9.07 9.53 22.76
N ILE A 81 8.03 10.16 23.31
CA ILE A 81 7.07 10.99 22.58
C ILE A 81 7.04 12.39 23.21
N LEU A 82 6.82 13.41 22.37
CA LEU A 82 6.76 14.80 22.79
C LEU A 82 5.36 15.20 23.27
N SER A 83 4.33 14.68 22.60
CA SER A 83 2.94 14.95 22.93
C SER A 83 2.02 13.80 22.52
N ALA A 84 0.89 13.67 23.21
CA ALA A 84 -0.19 12.75 22.88
C ALA A 84 -1.52 13.46 23.09
N THR A 85 -2.18 13.85 22.00
CA THR A 85 -3.39 14.69 22.03
C THR A 85 -4.59 13.90 21.50
N ALA A 86 -5.60 13.70 22.34
CA ALA A 86 -6.87 13.14 21.90
C ALA A 86 -7.58 14.12 20.97
N VAL A 87 -8.07 13.63 19.84
CA VAL A 87 -8.76 14.45 18.83
C VAL A 87 -9.96 13.68 18.27
N VAL A 88 -10.97 14.42 17.81
CA VAL A 88 -12.12 13.82 17.13
C VAL A 88 -11.63 13.18 15.83
N TYR A 89 -12.04 11.94 15.60
CA TYR A 89 -11.78 11.26 14.35
C TYR A 89 -12.97 11.43 13.41
N GLU A 90 -12.71 12.05 12.27
CA GLU A 90 -13.67 12.13 11.17
C GLU A 90 -13.21 11.18 10.05
N PRO A 91 -13.92 10.07 9.80
CA PRO A 91 -13.60 9.19 8.68
C PRO A 91 -13.87 9.92 7.35
N GLU A 92 -12.94 9.78 6.40
CA GLU A 92 -13.06 10.36 5.06
C GLU A 92 -13.97 9.50 4.17
N VAL A 93 -15.20 9.23 4.66
CA VAL A 93 -16.15 8.26 4.08
C VAL A 93 -16.35 8.47 2.59
N HIS A 94 -16.55 9.73 2.16
CA HIS A 94 -16.71 10.04 0.74
C HIS A 94 -15.44 9.74 -0.07
N ALA A 95 -14.27 10.10 0.45
CA ALA A 95 -12.99 9.85 -0.23
C ALA A 95 -12.72 8.35 -0.42
N PHE A 96 -13.15 7.53 0.55
CA PHE A 96 -12.97 6.08 0.54
C PHE A 96 -14.16 5.30 -0.04
N GLY A 97 -15.15 5.96 -0.62
CA GLY A 97 -16.18 5.30 -1.42
C GLY A 97 -17.43 4.85 -0.69
N GLY A 98 -17.74 5.43 0.48
CA GLY A 98 -18.95 5.12 1.26
C GLY A 98 -18.66 4.32 2.53
N HIS A 99 -19.67 4.14 3.37
CA HIS A 99 -19.52 3.55 4.71
C HIS A 99 -19.01 2.10 4.65
N GLU A 100 -19.55 1.27 3.74
CA GLU A 100 -19.10 -0.13 3.59
C GLU A 100 -17.63 -0.25 3.17
N SER A 101 -17.19 0.62 2.27
CA SER A 101 -15.79 0.69 1.84
C SER A 101 -14.89 1.26 2.94
N MET A 102 -15.40 2.21 3.72
CA MET A 102 -14.69 2.75 4.88
C MET A 102 -14.47 1.69 5.97
N ASP A 103 -15.48 0.86 6.25
CA ASP A 103 -15.37 -0.26 7.18
C ASP A 103 -14.35 -1.30 6.69
N ALA A 104 -14.34 -1.58 5.38
CA ALA A 104 -13.32 -2.42 4.75
C ALA A 104 -11.91 -1.82 4.94
N ALA A 105 -11.77 -0.52 4.71
CA ALA A 105 -10.50 0.20 4.87
C ALA A 105 -9.99 0.15 6.32
N HIS A 106 -10.87 0.30 7.30
CA HIS A 106 -10.52 0.20 8.72
C HIS A 106 -9.98 -1.17 9.10
N ARG A 107 -10.65 -2.25 8.67
CA ARG A 107 -10.16 -3.63 8.89
C ARG A 107 -8.82 -3.86 8.19
N PHE A 108 -8.72 -3.44 6.92
CA PHE A 108 -7.49 -3.52 6.15
C PHE A 108 -6.32 -2.80 6.85
N TRP A 109 -6.52 -1.55 7.27
CA TRP A 109 -5.47 -0.78 7.92
C TRP A 109 -5.09 -1.35 9.28
N HIS A 110 -6.04 -1.93 10.03
CA HIS A 110 -5.72 -2.61 11.27
C HIS A 110 -4.76 -3.78 11.05
N LEU A 111 -5.10 -4.69 10.14
CA LEU A 111 -4.28 -5.85 9.81
C LEU A 111 -2.92 -5.44 9.23
N ASP A 112 -2.93 -4.51 8.26
CA ASP A 112 -1.71 -3.97 7.64
C ASP A 112 -0.80 -3.27 8.67
N SER A 113 -1.37 -2.61 9.69
CA SER A 113 -0.59 -1.95 10.75
C SER A 113 0.24 -2.94 11.56
N ARG A 114 -0.30 -4.14 11.82
CA ARG A 114 0.42 -5.21 12.52
C ARG A 114 1.62 -5.69 11.70
N HIS A 115 1.40 -5.95 10.41
CA HIS A 115 2.47 -6.41 9.53
C HIS A 115 3.53 -5.33 9.27
N ILE A 116 3.14 -4.06 9.13
CA ILE A 116 4.12 -2.96 9.01
C ILE A 116 5.03 -2.93 10.23
N LEU A 117 4.50 -2.96 11.45
CA LEU A 117 5.34 -2.90 12.66
C LEU A 117 6.23 -4.14 12.80
N ALA A 118 5.71 -5.33 12.51
CA ALA A 118 6.51 -6.56 12.49
C ALA A 118 7.64 -6.52 11.45
N ALA A 119 7.38 -5.97 10.26
CA ALA A 119 8.37 -5.82 9.20
C ALA A 119 9.42 -4.76 9.52
N LEU A 120 9.04 -3.67 10.20
CA LEU A 120 9.98 -2.64 10.65
C LEU A 120 10.93 -3.16 11.74
N ALA A 121 10.50 -4.13 12.53
CA ALA A 121 11.36 -4.83 13.49
C ALA A 121 12.44 -5.69 12.80
N GLN A 122 12.32 -5.96 11.50
CA GLN A 122 13.23 -6.80 10.72
C GLN A 122 14.05 -5.95 9.73
N PRO A 123 15.35 -5.66 10.00
CA PRO A 123 16.15 -4.75 9.17
C PRO A 123 16.27 -5.16 7.69
N ALA A 124 16.18 -6.45 7.38
CA ALA A 124 16.20 -6.95 6.01
C ALA A 124 14.95 -6.52 5.21
N ILE A 125 13.77 -6.67 5.81
CA ILE A 125 12.49 -6.27 5.20
C ILE A 125 12.37 -4.75 5.18
N GLY A 126 12.77 -4.09 6.26
CA GLY A 126 12.78 -2.63 6.37
C GLY A 126 13.62 -1.91 5.31
N ARG A 127 14.62 -2.57 4.70
CA ARG A 127 15.42 -2.03 3.58
C ARG A 127 14.74 -2.17 2.20
N LYS A 128 13.74 -3.03 2.07
CA LYS A 128 13.03 -3.33 0.81
C LYS A 128 11.60 -2.77 0.76
N ARG A 129 11.33 -1.69 1.49
CA ARG A 129 9.98 -1.12 1.62
C ARG A 129 9.38 -0.69 0.28
N ARG A 130 10.21 -0.18 -0.64
CA ARG A 130 9.74 0.31 -1.95
C ARG A 130 9.23 -0.85 -2.79
N GLU A 131 10.03 -1.90 -2.88
CA GLU A 131 9.70 -3.12 -3.61
C GLU A 131 8.49 -3.81 -2.99
N LEU A 132 8.46 -3.91 -1.66
CA LEU A 132 7.35 -4.50 -0.94
C LEU A 132 6.04 -3.73 -1.14
N ALA A 133 6.09 -2.40 -1.11
CA ALA A 133 4.91 -1.57 -1.34
C ALA A 133 4.34 -1.80 -2.75
N VAL A 134 5.20 -1.86 -3.77
CA VAL A 134 4.75 -2.14 -5.15
C VAL A 134 4.17 -3.55 -5.25
N LEU A 135 4.83 -4.58 -4.70
CA LEU A 135 4.32 -5.96 -4.74
C LEU A 135 2.95 -6.11 -4.08
N LEU A 136 2.78 -5.58 -2.86
CA LEU A 136 1.52 -5.67 -2.11
C LEU A 136 0.39 -4.90 -2.81
N VAL A 137 0.68 -3.69 -3.33
CA VAL A 137 -0.29 -2.91 -4.08
C VAL A 137 -0.68 -3.60 -5.38
N THR A 138 0.27 -4.15 -6.14
CA THR A 138 -0.01 -4.92 -7.36
C THR A 138 -0.93 -6.10 -7.06
N ALA A 139 -0.66 -6.85 -5.98
CA ALA A 139 -1.51 -7.96 -5.55
C ALA A 139 -2.94 -7.50 -5.23
N MET A 140 -3.11 -6.37 -4.53
CA MET A 140 -4.41 -5.75 -4.29
C MET A 140 -5.12 -5.36 -5.59
N LEU A 141 -4.42 -4.75 -6.55
CA LEU A 141 -5.03 -4.34 -7.82
C LEU A 141 -5.44 -5.54 -8.69
N HIS A 142 -4.65 -6.62 -8.67
CA HIS A 142 -5.00 -7.89 -9.31
C HIS A 142 -6.26 -8.49 -8.67
N ALA A 143 -6.29 -8.55 -7.33
CA ALA A 143 -7.45 -9.04 -6.59
C ALA A 143 -8.70 -8.17 -6.79
N ALA A 144 -8.49 -6.88 -7.04
CA ALA A 144 -9.54 -5.93 -7.42
C ALA A 144 -10.06 -6.13 -8.86
N ARG A 145 -9.54 -7.12 -9.60
CA ARG A 145 -9.96 -7.50 -10.95
C ARG A 145 -9.68 -6.45 -12.02
N LEU A 146 -8.70 -5.57 -11.78
CA LEU A 146 -8.29 -4.56 -12.76
C LEU A 146 -7.37 -5.17 -13.82
N ASP A 147 -7.66 -4.89 -15.09
CA ASP A 147 -6.75 -5.23 -16.18
C ASP A 147 -5.45 -4.41 -16.15
N TRP A 148 -4.49 -4.77 -17.00
CA TRP A 148 -3.17 -4.13 -17.04
C TRP A 148 -3.24 -2.60 -17.22
N TYR A 149 -4.12 -2.10 -18.09
CA TYR A 149 -4.23 -0.66 -18.36
C TYR A 149 -5.07 0.06 -17.31
N GLU A 150 -6.07 -0.60 -16.72
CA GLU A 150 -6.80 -0.08 -15.57
C GLU A 150 -5.90 0.10 -14.36
N GLN A 151 -4.96 -0.83 -14.13
CA GLN A 151 -3.91 -0.65 -13.12
C GLN A 151 -3.00 0.53 -13.46
N GLY A 152 -2.65 0.71 -14.74
CA GLY A 152 -1.92 1.88 -15.21
C GLY A 152 -2.62 3.18 -14.85
N ASP A 153 -3.93 3.23 -15.04
CA ASP A 153 -4.75 4.39 -14.70
C ASP A 153 -4.77 4.66 -13.18
N VAL A 154 -4.83 3.62 -12.35
CA VAL A 154 -4.64 3.77 -10.89
C VAL A 154 -3.28 4.38 -10.58
N TRP A 155 -2.20 3.87 -11.16
CA TRP A 155 -0.85 4.43 -10.96
C TRP A 155 -0.73 5.87 -11.45
N ALA A 156 -1.41 6.23 -12.54
CA ALA A 156 -1.47 7.60 -13.02
C ALA A 156 -2.17 8.54 -12.03
N ARG A 157 -3.27 8.10 -11.41
CA ARG A 157 -3.96 8.84 -10.34
C ARG A 157 -3.07 8.99 -9.10
N VAL A 158 -2.36 7.93 -8.69
CA VAL A 158 -1.37 8.00 -7.59
C VAL A 158 -0.27 9.01 -7.92
N ALA A 159 0.27 8.98 -9.15
CA ALA A 159 1.32 9.90 -9.59
C ALA A 159 0.87 11.37 -9.56
N ALA A 160 -0.41 11.64 -9.86
CA ALA A 160 -0.97 12.99 -9.82
C ALA A 160 -1.04 13.61 -8.40
N HIS A 161 -0.88 12.81 -7.32
CA HIS A 161 -0.86 13.32 -5.95
C HIS A 161 0.47 13.99 -5.53
N ARG A 162 1.48 13.99 -6.41
CA ARG A 162 2.81 14.53 -6.12
C ARG A 162 3.33 15.36 -7.31
N PRO A 163 4.20 16.35 -7.06
CA PRO A 163 5.00 16.94 -8.13
C PRO A 163 5.77 15.87 -8.88
N PRO A 164 5.97 16.01 -10.21
CA PRO A 164 6.71 15.05 -11.00
C PRO A 164 8.16 14.90 -10.50
N PRO A 165 8.79 13.73 -10.71
CA PRO A 165 10.18 13.51 -10.32
C PRO A 165 11.11 14.46 -11.08
N THR A 166 12.12 14.97 -10.38
CA THR A 166 13.10 15.93 -10.92
C THR A 166 14.35 15.27 -11.52
N ASP A 167 14.45 13.93 -11.45
CA ASP A 167 15.57 13.12 -11.94
C ASP A 167 15.09 12.17 -13.05
N PRO A 168 15.16 12.58 -14.33
CA PRO A 168 14.73 11.76 -15.46
C PRO A 168 15.56 10.49 -15.67
N GLU A 169 16.88 10.54 -15.41
CA GLU A 169 17.78 9.39 -15.62
C GLU A 169 17.51 8.30 -14.58
N GLY A 170 17.38 8.68 -13.31
CA GLY A 170 16.98 7.75 -12.25
C GLY A 170 15.59 7.14 -12.49
N LEU A 171 14.67 7.90 -13.09
CA LEU A 171 13.34 7.40 -13.45
C LEU A 171 13.41 6.29 -14.51
N ALA A 172 14.26 6.42 -15.54
CA ALA A 172 14.40 5.41 -16.59
C ALA A 172 14.86 4.04 -16.04
N LEU A 173 15.85 4.04 -15.14
CA LEU A 173 16.28 2.82 -14.46
C LEU A 173 15.16 2.23 -13.59
N LEU A 174 14.45 3.10 -12.86
CA LEU A 174 13.37 2.69 -11.96
C LEU A 174 12.19 2.07 -12.72
N ILE A 175 11.90 2.50 -13.94
CA ILE A 175 10.86 1.90 -14.79
C ILE A 175 11.12 0.42 -15.04
N GLY A 176 12.34 0.04 -15.44
CA GLY A 176 12.70 -1.36 -15.70
C GLY A 176 12.63 -2.24 -14.43
N GLN A 177 12.99 -1.69 -13.28
CA GLN A 177 12.84 -2.37 -11.98
C GLN A 177 11.37 -2.53 -11.60
N THR A 178 10.58 -1.46 -11.74
CA THR A 178 9.16 -1.44 -11.38
C THR A 178 8.35 -2.38 -12.26
N ARG A 179 8.65 -2.45 -13.57
CA ARG A 179 7.98 -3.38 -14.49
C ARG A 179 8.07 -4.84 -14.03
N ARG A 180 9.22 -5.27 -13.50
CA ARG A 180 9.39 -6.63 -12.97
C ARG A 180 8.54 -6.88 -11.74
N LEU A 181 8.36 -5.88 -10.88
CA LEU A 181 7.49 -5.98 -9.70
C LEU A 181 6.01 -5.97 -10.07
N LEU A 182 5.61 -5.19 -11.08
CA LEU A 182 4.24 -5.15 -11.59
C LEU A 182 3.84 -6.47 -12.27
N ALA A 183 4.78 -7.13 -12.94
CA ALA A 183 4.55 -8.43 -13.58
C ALA A 183 4.65 -9.62 -12.60
N ALA A 184 5.03 -9.39 -11.34
CA ALA A 184 5.20 -10.46 -10.38
C ALA A 184 3.84 -11.01 -9.94
N ASP A 185 3.70 -12.33 -9.95
CA ASP A 185 2.57 -13.01 -9.31
C ASP A 185 2.85 -13.15 -7.82
N THR A 186 2.54 -12.09 -7.06
CA THR A 186 2.77 -12.04 -5.62
C THR A 186 2.08 -13.18 -4.89
N ALA A 187 0.85 -13.56 -5.28
CA ALA A 187 0.11 -14.66 -4.66
C ALA A 187 0.87 -15.99 -4.79
N THR A 188 1.43 -16.27 -5.96
CA THR A 188 2.28 -17.45 -6.17
C THR A 188 3.61 -17.33 -5.42
N LEU A 189 4.26 -16.16 -5.42
CA LEU A 189 5.55 -15.96 -4.76
C LEU A 189 5.48 -16.08 -3.23
N THR A 190 4.29 -15.95 -2.65
CA THR A 190 4.03 -16.10 -1.22
C THR A 190 3.57 -17.51 -0.80
N GLN A 191 3.43 -18.46 -1.73
CA GLN A 191 3.10 -19.85 -1.37
C GLN A 191 4.22 -20.50 -0.54
N SER A 192 3.89 -21.58 0.17
CA SER A 192 4.87 -22.35 0.94
C SER A 192 6.07 -22.75 0.07
N ASN A 193 7.28 -22.65 0.63
CA ASN A 193 8.56 -22.92 -0.05
C ASN A 193 8.92 -21.96 -1.20
N LYS A 194 8.27 -20.81 -1.31
CA LYS A 194 8.61 -19.75 -2.28
C LYS A 194 9.41 -18.62 -1.63
N PRO A 195 10.12 -17.78 -2.42
CA PRO A 195 11.03 -16.77 -1.89
C PRO A 195 10.39 -15.71 -0.99
N LEU A 196 9.06 -15.53 -1.07
CA LEU A 196 8.31 -14.54 -0.29
C LEU A 196 7.31 -15.22 0.68
N ALA A 197 7.51 -16.48 1.04
CA ALA A 197 6.61 -17.21 1.95
C ALA A 197 6.35 -16.48 3.27
N ASP A 198 7.36 -15.80 3.83
CA ASP A 198 7.24 -15.01 5.06
C ASP A 198 6.30 -13.80 4.94
N LEU A 199 5.91 -13.42 3.72
CA LEU A 199 4.99 -12.32 3.43
C LEU A 199 3.56 -12.82 3.15
N ALA A 200 3.28 -14.12 3.23
CA ALA A 200 1.99 -14.69 2.82
C ALA A 200 0.79 -14.09 3.53
N GLU A 201 0.84 -13.96 4.87
CA GLU A 201 -0.24 -13.36 5.64
C GLU A 201 -0.44 -11.89 5.25
N TRP A 202 0.66 -11.15 5.06
CA TRP A 202 0.58 -9.74 4.69
C TRP A 202 0.03 -9.55 3.27
N ALA A 203 0.44 -10.38 2.31
CA ALA A 203 -0.10 -10.35 0.95
C ALA A 203 -1.60 -10.68 0.95
N THR A 204 -2.02 -11.64 1.77
CA THR A 204 -3.44 -12.01 1.93
C THR A 204 -4.29 -10.82 2.36
N VAL A 205 -3.79 -9.99 3.30
CA VAL A 205 -4.48 -8.74 3.72
C VAL A 205 -4.76 -7.79 2.55
N TYR A 206 -3.81 -7.63 1.62
CA TYR A 206 -3.98 -6.79 0.42
C TYR A 206 -4.90 -7.43 -0.61
N ILE A 207 -4.80 -8.74 -0.80
CA ILE A 207 -5.62 -9.51 -1.73
C ILE A 207 -7.08 -9.49 -1.30
N ASP A 208 -7.37 -9.79 -0.04
CA ASP A 208 -8.73 -9.78 0.52
C ASP A 208 -9.37 -8.40 0.41
N PHE A 209 -8.59 -7.34 0.69
CA PHE A 209 -9.07 -5.97 0.53
C PHE A 209 -9.38 -5.64 -0.94
N GLY A 210 -8.53 -6.06 -1.88
CA GLY A 210 -8.79 -5.92 -3.31
C GLY A 210 -10.09 -6.62 -3.75
N HIS A 211 -10.29 -7.87 -3.31
CA HIS A 211 -11.53 -8.60 -3.56
C HIS A 211 -12.76 -7.91 -2.97
N GLN A 212 -12.65 -7.37 -1.75
CA GLN A 212 -13.74 -6.65 -1.11
C GLN A 212 -14.12 -5.38 -1.89
N ILE A 213 -13.14 -4.58 -2.33
CA ILE A 213 -13.41 -3.38 -3.14
C ILE A 213 -14.04 -3.75 -4.50
N SER A 214 -13.59 -4.83 -5.15
CA SER A 214 -14.20 -5.32 -6.39
C SER A 214 -15.65 -5.75 -6.18
N ALA A 215 -15.93 -6.48 -5.10
CA ALA A 215 -17.29 -6.91 -4.76
C ALA A 215 -18.22 -5.71 -4.52
N LEU A 216 -17.76 -4.70 -3.77
CA LEU A 216 -18.52 -3.46 -3.55
C LEU A 216 -18.78 -2.69 -4.84
N ASN A 217 -17.79 -2.64 -5.75
CA ASN A 217 -17.96 -2.01 -7.06
C ASN A 217 -19.02 -2.74 -7.90
N ASN A 218 -18.97 -4.07 -7.95
CA ASN A 218 -19.91 -4.89 -8.71
C ASN A 218 -21.34 -4.82 -8.16
N ALA A 219 -21.49 -4.60 -6.85
CA ALA A 219 -22.77 -4.38 -6.19
C ALA A 219 -23.32 -2.96 -6.37
N GLY A 220 -22.53 -2.01 -6.89
CA GLY A 220 -22.93 -0.60 -7.00
C GLY A 220 -22.86 0.17 -5.68
N ASN A 221 -22.13 -0.34 -4.69
CA ASN A 221 -22.05 0.23 -3.33
C ASN A 221 -20.91 1.24 -3.15
N LEU A 222 -20.13 1.53 -4.20
CA LEU A 222 -19.07 2.53 -4.15
C LEU A 222 -19.57 3.91 -4.58
N HIS A 223 -19.35 4.92 -3.74
CA HIS A 223 -19.72 6.31 -4.03
C HIS A 223 -18.75 7.02 -4.99
N ARG A 224 -17.58 6.42 -5.25
CA ARG A 224 -16.56 6.90 -6.20
C ARG A 224 -16.11 5.73 -7.05
N GLY A 225 -15.49 6.01 -8.19
CA GLY A 225 -14.95 4.95 -9.06
C GLY A 225 -13.92 4.08 -8.33
N GLN A 226 -13.96 2.77 -8.54
CA GLN A 226 -13.02 1.81 -7.94
C GLN A 226 -11.55 2.23 -8.08
N ARG A 227 -11.15 2.73 -9.26
CA ARG A 227 -9.77 3.17 -9.52
C ARG A 227 -9.36 4.41 -8.70
N ASP A 228 -10.29 5.32 -8.44
CA ASP A 228 -10.05 6.48 -7.56
C ASP A 228 -9.85 6.06 -6.11
N ILE A 229 -10.69 5.13 -5.63
CA ILE A 229 -10.64 4.62 -4.26
C ILE A 229 -9.33 3.87 -4.04
N LEU A 230 -8.97 2.96 -4.95
CA LEU A 230 -7.71 2.20 -4.87
C LEU A 230 -6.48 3.12 -4.93
N ALA A 231 -6.48 4.13 -5.81
CA ALA A 231 -5.40 5.12 -5.86
C ALA A 231 -5.24 5.84 -4.50
N HIS A 232 -6.36 6.20 -3.86
CA HIS A 232 -6.32 6.84 -2.54
C HIS A 232 -5.78 5.89 -1.45
N HIS A 233 -6.16 4.61 -1.47
CA HIS A 233 -5.60 3.60 -0.56
C HIS A 233 -4.10 3.41 -0.75
N ILE A 234 -3.60 3.44 -1.99
CA ILE A 234 -2.15 3.33 -2.28
C ILE A 234 -1.38 4.48 -1.66
N VAL A 235 -1.87 5.72 -1.77
CA VAL A 235 -1.25 6.89 -1.11
C VAL A 235 -1.20 6.69 0.40
N PHE A 236 -2.28 6.16 1.01
CA PHE A 236 -2.31 5.85 2.43
C PHE A 236 -1.34 4.72 2.81
N ALA A 237 -1.27 3.64 2.03
CA ALA A 237 -0.32 2.54 2.24
C ALA A 237 1.14 3.03 2.18
N PHE A 238 1.48 3.85 1.19
CA PHE A 238 2.82 4.44 1.05
C PHE A 238 3.17 5.34 2.23
N ASN A 239 2.23 6.17 2.68
CA ASN A 239 2.42 6.99 3.87
C ASN A 239 2.65 6.13 5.11
N ARG A 240 1.84 5.08 5.32
CA ARG A 240 1.92 4.19 6.49
C ARG A 240 3.20 3.36 6.53
N LEU A 241 3.70 2.91 5.38
CA LEU A 241 5.00 2.23 5.26
C LEU A 241 6.20 3.21 5.37
N GLY A 242 5.93 4.52 5.37
CA GLY A 242 6.94 5.56 5.57
C GLY A 242 7.75 5.90 4.33
N LEU A 243 7.18 5.71 3.13
CA LEU A 243 7.87 6.10 1.89
C LEU A 243 7.96 7.63 1.81
N PRO A 244 9.16 8.22 1.62
CA PRO A 244 9.31 9.65 1.39
C PRO A 244 8.56 10.14 0.14
N ALA A 245 8.11 11.38 0.13
CA ALA A 245 7.27 11.94 -0.94
C ALA A 245 7.92 11.86 -2.34
N ASN A 246 9.24 12.06 -2.43
CA ASN A 246 10.00 11.91 -3.68
C ASN A 246 10.04 10.43 -4.15
N ALA A 247 10.17 9.48 -3.23
CA ALA A 247 10.11 8.05 -3.56
C ALA A 247 8.71 7.64 -4.02
N GLN A 248 7.65 8.15 -3.38
CA GLN A 248 6.27 7.93 -3.83
C GLN A 248 6.09 8.45 -5.27
N SER A 249 6.51 9.69 -5.54
CA SER A 249 6.44 10.29 -6.88
C SER A 249 7.21 9.48 -7.93
N ALA A 250 8.46 9.11 -7.63
CA ALA A 250 9.28 8.33 -8.55
C ALA A 250 8.67 6.95 -8.85
N LEU A 251 8.22 6.22 -7.83
CA LEU A 251 7.63 4.87 -7.99
C LEU A 251 6.31 4.91 -8.76
N SER A 252 5.40 5.84 -8.44
CA SER A 252 4.12 5.93 -9.14
C SER A 252 4.29 6.35 -10.60
N ASN A 253 5.21 7.27 -10.89
CA ASN A 253 5.54 7.64 -12.28
C ASN A 253 6.22 6.47 -13.00
N ALA A 254 7.15 5.76 -12.36
CA ALA A 254 7.80 4.59 -12.95
C ALA A 254 6.78 3.49 -13.28
N ALA A 255 5.81 3.22 -12.39
CA ALA A 255 4.75 2.25 -12.63
C ALA A 255 3.82 2.67 -13.77
N LYS A 256 3.35 3.92 -13.76
CA LYS A 256 2.58 4.52 -14.86
C LYS A 256 3.31 4.37 -16.20
N HIS A 257 4.59 4.75 -16.25
CA HIS A 257 5.38 4.66 -17.47
C HIS A 257 5.65 3.21 -17.87
N ALA A 258 5.91 2.29 -16.94
CA ALA A 258 6.10 0.87 -17.24
C ALA A 258 4.87 0.23 -17.92
N ILE A 259 3.67 0.73 -17.63
CA ILE A 259 2.41 0.22 -18.17
C ILE A 259 2.04 0.90 -19.50
N PHE A 260 2.12 2.23 -19.56
CA PHE A 260 1.66 2.98 -20.74
C PHE A 260 2.75 3.27 -21.78
N ASN A 261 4.00 3.38 -21.34
CA ASN A 261 5.13 3.68 -22.21
C ASN A 261 5.95 2.41 -22.30
N ASN A 262 5.62 1.54 -23.25
CA ASN A 262 6.52 0.48 -23.67
C ASN A 262 7.85 1.14 -24.03
N PHE A 263 8.81 1.14 -23.11
CA PHE A 263 10.20 1.29 -23.48
C PHE A 263 10.50 0.03 -24.27
N ASN A 264 10.33 0.13 -25.59
CA ASN A 264 11.02 -0.74 -26.52
C ASN A 264 12.48 -0.68 -26.09
N THR A 265 12.95 -1.76 -25.47
CA THR A 265 14.35 -2.10 -25.55
C THR A 265 14.69 -2.06 -27.03
N PRO A 266 15.72 -1.33 -27.49
CA PRO A 266 16.14 -1.42 -28.87
C PRO A 266 16.67 -2.85 -29.07
N THR A 267 15.82 -3.75 -29.50
CA THR A 267 16.21 -5.09 -29.92
C THR A 267 15.38 -5.39 -31.15
N GLU A 268 16.10 -5.49 -32.26
CA GLU A 268 15.65 -5.91 -33.58
C GLU A 268 14.68 -4.94 -34.28
N ARG A 269 15.26 -3.91 -34.90
CA ARG A 269 14.87 -3.62 -36.28
C ARG A 269 15.10 -4.90 -37.07
N LEU A 270 14.04 -5.68 -37.27
CA LEU A 270 13.99 -6.61 -38.38
C LEU A 270 14.18 -5.78 -39.65
N GLU A 271 15.37 -5.91 -40.22
CA GLU A 271 15.64 -5.59 -41.63
C GLU A 271 14.45 -6.09 -42.47
N PRO A 272 13.94 -5.31 -43.43
CA PRO A 272 12.93 -5.81 -44.37
C PRO A 272 13.59 -6.86 -45.27
N GLY A 273 13.60 -8.10 -44.81
CA GLY A 273 14.07 -9.27 -45.52
C GLY A 273 13.26 -9.48 -46.80
N GLY A 274 13.99 -9.64 -47.90
CA GLY A 274 13.48 -9.68 -49.26
C GLY A 274 12.34 -10.68 -49.50
N HIS A 275 11.47 -10.30 -50.43
CA HIS A 275 10.51 -11.18 -51.08
C HIS A 275 11.17 -12.50 -51.54
N PRO A 276 10.58 -13.66 -51.21
CA PRO A 276 10.80 -14.86 -52.00
C PRO A 276 9.91 -14.77 -53.25
N GLN A 277 10.55 -14.74 -54.42
CA GLN A 277 9.93 -14.96 -55.74
C GLN A 277 9.18 -16.30 -55.76
N PRO A 278 8.00 -16.41 -56.40
CA PRO A 278 7.32 -17.68 -56.57
C PRO A 278 7.99 -18.51 -57.66
N HIS A 279 8.26 -19.78 -57.33
CA HIS A 279 8.70 -20.81 -58.26
C HIS A 279 7.67 -21.02 -59.38
N THR A 280 8.04 -20.70 -60.62
CA THR A 280 7.42 -21.28 -61.82
C THR A 280 8.21 -22.50 -62.25
N VAL A 281 7.53 -23.65 -62.28
CA VAL A 281 7.99 -24.90 -62.89
C VAL A 281 7.18 -25.13 -64.17
N ASN A 282 7.84 -25.75 -65.16
CA ASN A 282 7.43 -26.17 -66.50
C ASN A 282 7.72 -25.14 -67.61
N GLY A 283 8.39 -25.48 -68.72
CA GLY A 283 8.87 -26.77 -69.22
C GLY A 283 9.54 -26.58 -70.59
N ASN A 284 10.35 -27.56 -70.97
CA ASN A 284 11.10 -27.74 -72.22
C ASN A 284 10.54 -27.10 -73.51
N LEU A 285 11.44 -26.70 -74.41
CA LEU A 285 11.65 -27.34 -75.72
C LEU A 285 12.82 -26.73 -76.52
N ALA A 286 13.64 -27.64 -77.07
CA ALA A 286 14.63 -27.52 -78.16
C ALA A 286 15.94 -26.74 -77.91
#